data_AF-A0A5R9DTJ0-F1
#
_entry.id   AF-A0A5R9DTJ0-F1
#
_cell.length_a   1.000
_cell.length_b   1.000
_cell.length_c   1.000
_cell.angle_alpha   90.00
_cell.angle_beta   90.00
_cell.angle_gamma   90.00
#
_symmetry.space_group_name_H-M   'P 1'
#
loop_
_entity.id
_entity.type
_entity.pdbx_description
1 polymer ?
#
loop_
_entity_poly.entity_id
_entity_poly.type
_entity_poly.pdbx_seq_one_letter_code
_entity_poly.pdbx_strand_id
1 'polypeptide(L)'
;MTNLTTLPLTGLEVPHTRYRITSLQQVTMSCGVAFSANVRQGRALVGVIENDGCGGGTWFAPADRTGRQGMAEFTRACRWKGEPIGEEEVYDHLIDEYDLARTAKRNARKRSSLLRGLDADGYTEHIIEAKVPAVWLARGDYPYMGQLARELSGHQPAPEVWQVWDGEQWQELVLPDTTSSASLARRSA
;
A
#
# COMPACT_ATOMS: atom_id res chain seq x y z
N MET A 1 23.78 14.48 -6.58
CA MET A 1 22.75 13.75 -5.83
C MET A 1 21.53 13.66 -6.73
N THR A 2 21.07 12.45 -7.07
CA THR A 2 19.84 12.27 -7.84
C THR A 2 18.67 12.68 -6.95
N ASN A 3 17.81 13.57 -7.42
CA ASN A 3 16.61 13.96 -6.70
C ASN A 3 15.60 12.81 -6.82
N LEU A 4 15.26 12.15 -5.72
CA LEU A 4 14.31 11.04 -5.71
C LEU A 4 12.88 11.56 -5.53
N THR A 5 11.91 10.82 -6.06
CA THR A 5 10.48 11.09 -5.91
C THR A 5 9.86 9.99 -5.06
N THR A 6 9.22 10.35 -3.95
CA THR A 6 8.48 9.41 -3.11
C THR A 6 7.13 9.09 -3.75
N LEU A 7 6.84 7.80 -3.95
CA LEU A 7 5.53 7.33 -4.36
C LEU A 7 4.55 7.49 -3.19
N PRO A 8 3.38 8.11 -3.41
CA PRO A 8 2.53 8.58 -2.33
C PRO A 8 1.90 7.46 -1.48
N LEU A 9 1.56 6.31 -2.07
CA LEU A 9 0.80 5.28 -1.36
C LEU A 9 1.71 4.27 -0.68
N THR A 10 2.82 3.88 -1.32
CA THR A 10 3.78 2.96 -0.71
C THR A 10 4.84 3.68 0.10
N GLY A 11 5.31 4.85 -0.33
CA GLY A 11 6.48 5.53 0.26
C GLY A 11 7.80 5.16 -0.42
N LEU A 12 7.78 4.33 -1.47
CA LEU A 12 8.96 3.99 -2.25
C LEU A 12 9.57 5.23 -2.89
N GLU A 13 10.88 5.43 -2.74
CA GLU A 13 11.59 6.55 -3.35
C GLU A 13 12.18 6.09 -4.69
N VAL A 14 11.73 6.67 -5.79
CA VAL A 14 12.12 6.29 -7.15
C VAL A 14 12.93 7.40 -7.84
N PRO A 15 13.87 7.07 -8.75
CA PRO A 15 14.63 8.09 -9.49
C PRO A 15 13.77 8.89 -10.48
N HIS A 16 12.59 8.37 -10.86
CA HIS A 16 11.60 9.07 -11.68
C HIS A 16 10.26 8.30 -11.76
N THR A 17 9.17 8.97 -12.15
CA THR A 17 7.84 8.35 -12.35
C THR A 17 7.51 8.02 -13.82
N ARG A 18 8.54 7.92 -14.68
CA ARG A 18 8.39 7.65 -16.12
C ARG A 18 7.97 6.21 -16.42
N TYR A 19 8.39 5.26 -15.57
CA TYR A 19 7.92 3.88 -15.62
C TYR A 19 6.57 3.80 -14.93
N ARG A 20 5.57 3.29 -15.65
CA ARG A 20 4.20 3.19 -15.19
C ARG A 20 3.70 1.77 -15.40
N ILE A 21 3.13 1.19 -14.36
CA ILE A 21 2.27 0.02 -14.53
C ILE A 21 0.99 0.48 -15.22
N THR A 22 0.63 -0.21 -16.29
CA THR A 22 -0.51 0.15 -17.15
C THR A 22 -1.61 -0.90 -17.18
N SER A 23 -1.28 -2.12 -16.75
CA SER A 23 -2.22 -3.19 -16.50
C SER A 23 -1.66 -4.07 -15.40
N LEU A 24 -2.55 -4.65 -14.60
CA LEU A 24 -2.25 -5.64 -13.59
C LEU A 24 -3.31 -6.73 -13.73
N GLN A 25 -2.87 -7.97 -13.92
CA GLN A 25 -3.70 -9.17 -13.90
C GLN A 25 -3.28 -10.00 -12.70
N GLN A 26 -4.25 -10.43 -11.90
CA GLN A 26 -4.01 -11.20 -10.68
C GLN A 26 -4.92 -12.43 -10.68
N VAL A 27 -4.38 -13.55 -10.22
CA VAL A 27 -5.11 -14.80 -10.02
C VAL A 27 -4.79 -15.31 -8.62
N THR A 28 -5.81 -15.36 -7.77
CA THR A 28 -5.69 -15.99 -6.45
C THR A 28 -5.61 -17.50 -6.60
N MET A 29 -4.56 -18.08 -6.06
CA MET A 29 -4.29 -19.51 -6.03
C MET A 29 -4.29 -20.01 -4.59
N SER A 30 -4.34 -21.34 -4.39
CA SER A 30 -4.25 -21.93 -3.06
C SER A 30 -2.90 -21.68 -2.37
N CYS A 31 -1.86 -21.39 -3.14
CA CYS A 31 -0.48 -21.21 -2.68
C CYS A 31 -0.01 -19.74 -2.65
N GLY A 32 -0.84 -18.79 -3.09
CA GLY A 32 -0.45 -17.38 -3.20
C GLY A 32 -1.24 -16.65 -4.28
N VAL A 33 -0.72 -15.50 -4.69
CA VAL A 33 -1.30 -14.69 -5.77
C VAL A 33 -0.32 -14.65 -6.91
N ALA A 34 -0.69 -15.26 -8.04
CA ALA A 34 0.05 -15.09 -9.28
C ALA A 34 -0.37 -13.77 -9.93
N PHE A 35 0.58 -13.03 -10.49
CA PHE A 35 0.27 -11.78 -11.19
C PHE A 35 1.21 -11.48 -12.33
N SER A 36 0.72 -10.64 -13.25
CA SER A 36 1.53 -10.02 -14.30
C SER A 36 1.15 -8.55 -14.47
N ALA A 37 2.16 -7.69 -14.62
CA ALA A 37 1.96 -6.26 -14.73
C ALA A 37 2.82 -5.63 -15.82
N ASN A 38 2.19 -4.94 -16.76
CA ASN A 38 2.89 -4.28 -17.87
C ASN A 38 3.51 -2.96 -17.42
N VAL A 39 4.84 -2.87 -17.50
CA VAL A 39 5.58 -1.63 -17.26
C VAL A 39 5.82 -0.92 -18.59
N ARG A 40 5.37 0.34 -18.69
CA ARG A 40 5.52 1.18 -19.87
C ARG A 40 6.24 2.48 -19.56
N GLN A 41 6.99 2.97 -20.55
CA GLN A 41 7.51 4.33 -20.61
C GLN A 41 6.83 5.05 -21.77
N GLY A 42 5.84 5.88 -21.46
CA GLY A 42 4.95 6.43 -22.48
C GLY A 42 4.22 5.30 -23.23
N ARG A 43 4.46 5.20 -24.55
CA ARG A 43 3.87 4.13 -25.40
C ARG A 43 4.76 2.90 -25.56
N ALA A 44 6.01 2.93 -25.11
CA ALA A 44 6.91 1.79 -25.21
C ALA A 44 6.68 0.82 -24.06
N LEU A 45 6.62 -0.49 -24.36
CA LEU A 45 6.66 -1.54 -23.35
C LEU A 45 8.11 -1.73 -22.90
N VAL A 46 8.36 -1.59 -21.60
CA VAL A 46 9.69 -1.79 -21.00
C VAL A 46 9.87 -3.27 -20.63
N GLY A 47 8.80 -3.89 -20.13
CA GLY A 47 8.74 -5.30 -19.77
C GLY A 47 7.53 -5.60 -18.90
N VAL A 48 7.54 -6.75 -18.26
CA VAL A 48 6.46 -7.26 -17.41
C VAL A 48 7.03 -7.62 -16.04
N ILE A 49 6.40 -7.17 -14.97
CA ILE A 49 6.66 -7.67 -13.62
C ILE A 49 5.75 -8.87 -13.38
N GLU A 50 6.30 -9.98 -12.88
CA GLU A 50 5.60 -11.25 -12.73
C GLU A 50 5.89 -11.89 -11.37
N ASN A 51 4.91 -12.64 -10.87
CA ASN A 51 5.04 -13.58 -9.76
C ASN A 51 4.18 -14.82 -10.09
N ASP A 52 4.71 -16.04 -9.88
CA ASP A 52 4.01 -17.29 -10.20
C ASP A 52 2.98 -17.73 -9.15
N GLY A 53 2.91 -17.03 -8.01
CA GLY A 53 2.01 -17.35 -6.92
C GLY A 53 2.36 -18.64 -6.16
N CYS A 54 3.52 -19.24 -6.41
CA CYS A 54 3.97 -20.50 -5.78
C CYS A 54 4.92 -20.28 -4.59
N GLY A 55 4.92 -19.07 -4.02
CA GLY A 55 5.88 -18.66 -2.99
C GLY A 55 7.26 -18.31 -3.54
N GLY A 56 7.38 -18.18 -4.87
CA GLY A 56 8.54 -17.58 -5.52
C GLY A 56 8.53 -16.06 -5.40
N GLY A 57 9.70 -15.46 -5.59
CA GLY A 57 9.85 -14.00 -5.57
C GLY A 57 9.26 -13.32 -6.79
N THR A 58 9.12 -12.00 -6.73
CA THR A 58 8.68 -11.18 -7.87
C THR A 58 9.85 -10.84 -8.80
N TRP A 59 9.70 -11.04 -10.10
CA TRP A 59 10.75 -10.76 -11.10
C TRP A 59 10.28 -9.86 -12.25
N PHE A 60 11.25 -9.35 -13.00
CA PHE A 60 11.01 -8.55 -14.20
C PHE A 60 11.45 -9.28 -15.47
N ALA A 61 10.51 -9.50 -16.38
CA ALA A 61 10.72 -10.00 -17.73
C ALA A 61 10.86 -8.81 -18.70
N PRO A 62 12.09 -8.44 -19.14
CA PRO A 62 12.30 -7.28 -19.99
C PRO A 62 11.80 -7.54 -21.42
N ALA A 63 11.21 -6.51 -22.04
CA ALA A 63 10.78 -6.59 -23.44
C ALA A 63 11.96 -6.63 -24.42
N ASP A 64 13.05 -5.94 -24.08
CA ASP A 64 14.30 -5.93 -24.85
C ASP A 64 15.52 -5.61 -23.96
N ARG A 65 16.71 -5.49 -24.56
CA ARG A 65 17.95 -5.18 -23.83
C ARG A 65 17.91 -3.81 -23.14
N THR A 66 17.27 -2.82 -23.76
CA THR A 66 17.16 -1.47 -23.23
C THR A 66 16.26 -1.46 -21.99
N GLY A 67 15.13 -2.18 -22.03
CA GLY A 67 14.24 -2.35 -20.89
C GLY A 67 14.92 -3.07 -19.73
N ARG A 68 15.73 -4.11 -20.01
CA ARG A 68 16.54 -4.79 -18.99
C ARG A 68 17.52 -3.84 -18.29
N GLN A 69 18.30 -3.10 -19.06
CA GLN A 69 19.32 -2.19 -18.52
C GLN A 69 18.67 -1.03 -17.76
N GLY A 70 17.63 -0.43 -18.35
CA GLY A 70 16.92 0.69 -17.73
C GLY A 70 16.22 0.30 -16.43
N MET A 71 15.61 -0.90 -16.37
CA MET A 71 15.00 -1.38 -15.12
C MET A 71 16.05 -1.67 -14.04
N ALA A 72 17.18 -2.31 -14.39
CA ALA A 72 18.26 -2.55 -13.41
C ALA A 72 18.88 -1.25 -12.88
N GLU A 73 19.02 -0.22 -13.73
CA GLU A 73 19.46 1.11 -13.28
C GLU A 73 18.42 1.79 -12.38
N PHE A 74 17.14 1.63 -12.73
CA PHE A 74 16.02 2.18 -11.98
C PHE A 74 15.94 1.58 -10.57
N THR A 75 15.89 0.24 -10.45
CA THR A 75 15.79 -0.46 -9.17
C THR A 75 16.96 -0.16 -8.26
N ARG A 76 18.19 -0.15 -8.79
CA ARG A 76 19.41 0.18 -8.02
C ARG A 76 19.41 1.59 -7.45
N ALA A 77 18.70 2.53 -8.09
CA ALA A 77 18.58 3.91 -7.63
C ALA A 77 17.41 4.12 -6.66
N CYS A 78 16.47 3.16 -6.56
CA CYS A 78 15.36 3.25 -5.62
C CYS A 78 15.82 3.17 -4.17
N ARG A 79 15.07 3.80 -3.28
CA ARG A 79 15.31 3.78 -1.84
C ARG A 79 14.01 3.50 -1.09
N TRP A 80 14.16 2.92 0.09
CA TRP A 80 13.12 2.81 1.09
C TRP A 80 13.62 3.43 2.37
N LYS A 81 12.95 4.50 2.82
CA LYS A 81 13.34 5.28 4.01
C LYS A 81 14.80 5.76 3.94
N GLY A 82 15.26 6.13 2.75
CA GLY A 82 16.62 6.59 2.48
C GLY A 82 17.64 5.48 2.18
N GLU A 83 17.31 4.21 2.42
CA GLU A 83 18.22 3.08 2.27
C GLU A 83 18.03 2.32 0.94
N PRO A 84 19.08 1.72 0.36
CA PRO A 84 18.95 0.83 -0.79
C PRO A 84 17.98 -0.32 -0.51
N ILE A 85 17.15 -0.64 -1.50
CA ILE A 85 16.12 -1.68 -1.42
C ILE A 85 16.36 -2.74 -2.52
N GLY A 86 15.99 -3.99 -2.26
CA GLY A 86 16.14 -5.10 -3.21
C GLY A 86 15.29 -4.92 -4.46
N GLU A 87 15.71 -5.51 -5.59
CA GLU A 87 14.96 -5.39 -6.85
C GLU A 87 13.53 -5.96 -6.73
N GLU A 88 13.40 -7.10 -6.07
CA GLU A 88 12.12 -7.76 -5.80
C GLU A 88 11.18 -6.85 -5.02
N GLU A 89 11.64 -6.28 -3.90
CA GLU A 89 10.85 -5.37 -3.07
C GLU A 89 10.48 -4.09 -3.82
N VAL A 90 11.34 -3.58 -4.72
CA VAL A 90 10.99 -2.46 -5.62
C VAL A 90 9.82 -2.86 -6.51
N TYR A 91 9.83 -4.06 -7.08
CA TYR A 91 8.73 -4.52 -7.92
C TYR A 91 7.44 -4.66 -7.13
N ASP A 92 7.48 -5.24 -5.93
CA ASP A 92 6.32 -5.37 -5.05
C ASP A 92 5.73 -3.99 -4.71
N HIS A 93 6.56 -3.03 -4.31
CA HIS A 93 6.10 -1.68 -4.04
C HIS A 93 5.53 -0.95 -5.27
N LEU A 94 6.03 -1.22 -6.49
CA LEU A 94 5.42 -0.65 -7.70
C LEU A 94 4.02 -1.23 -7.94
N ILE A 95 3.86 -2.54 -7.74
CA ILE A 95 2.58 -3.25 -7.88
C ILE A 95 1.58 -2.74 -6.84
N ASP A 96 2.00 -2.65 -5.58
CA ASP A 96 1.19 -2.12 -4.49
C ASP A 96 0.78 -0.68 -4.75
N GLU A 97 1.69 0.19 -5.18
CA GLU A 97 1.37 1.57 -5.54
C GLU A 97 0.26 1.62 -6.60
N TYR A 98 0.37 0.78 -7.64
CA TYR A 98 -0.62 0.73 -8.71
C TYR A 98 -1.99 0.24 -8.20
N ASP A 99 -2.03 -0.83 -7.39
CA ASP A 99 -3.30 -1.37 -6.90
C ASP A 99 -3.94 -0.48 -5.84
N LEU A 100 -3.15 0.05 -4.90
CA LEU A 100 -3.58 1.06 -3.92
C LEU A 100 -4.13 2.30 -4.62
N ALA A 101 -3.50 2.77 -5.71
CA ALA A 101 -3.98 3.94 -6.44
C ALA A 101 -5.35 3.70 -7.09
N ARG A 102 -5.60 2.48 -7.58
CA ARG A 102 -6.91 2.08 -8.11
C ARG A 102 -7.94 1.95 -7.01
N THR A 103 -7.58 1.37 -5.88
CA THR A 103 -8.43 1.22 -4.71
C THR A 103 -8.80 2.56 -4.08
N ALA A 104 -7.83 3.48 -3.90
CA ALA A 104 -8.08 4.83 -3.43
C ALA A 104 -9.03 5.61 -4.36
N LYS A 105 -8.83 5.53 -5.68
CA LYS A 105 -9.74 6.15 -6.67
C LYS A 105 -11.15 5.55 -6.61
N ARG A 106 -11.27 4.23 -6.41
CA ARG A 106 -12.56 3.56 -6.24
C ARG A 106 -13.26 4.03 -4.96
N ASN A 107 -12.52 4.14 -3.86
CA ASN A 107 -13.04 4.56 -2.56
C ASN A 107 -13.52 6.01 -2.57
N ALA A 108 -12.75 6.91 -3.17
CA ALA A 108 -13.16 8.30 -3.37
C ALA A 108 -14.51 8.41 -4.10
N ARG A 109 -14.73 7.60 -5.15
CA ARG A 109 -16.01 7.58 -5.90
C ARG A 109 -17.17 7.04 -5.08
N LYS A 110 -16.90 6.08 -4.19
CA LYS A 110 -17.91 5.42 -3.33
C LYS A 110 -18.13 6.15 -2.00
N ARG A 111 -17.38 7.22 -1.73
CA ARG A 111 -17.32 7.89 -0.41
C ARG A 111 -16.95 6.90 0.72
N SER A 112 -16.09 5.94 0.41
CA SER A 112 -15.42 5.06 1.38
C SER A 112 -13.98 5.51 1.61
N SER A 113 -13.32 4.92 2.59
CA SER A 113 -11.93 5.20 2.98
C SER A 113 -11.04 4.02 2.71
N LEU A 114 -9.79 4.31 2.38
CA LEU A 114 -8.70 3.34 2.38
C LEU A 114 -7.89 3.54 3.66
N LEU A 115 -7.74 2.48 4.44
CA LEU A 115 -6.94 2.45 5.66
C LEU A 115 -5.74 1.52 5.45
N ARG A 116 -4.64 1.82 6.13
CA ARG A 116 -3.52 0.90 6.28
C ARG A 116 -3.11 0.74 7.73
N GLY A 117 -2.72 -0.48 8.10
CA GLY A 117 -2.04 -0.77 9.37
C GLY A 117 -0.55 -0.94 9.10
N LEU A 118 0.29 -0.25 9.86
CA LEU A 118 1.74 -0.37 9.77
C LEU A 118 2.31 -1.19 10.93
N ASP A 119 3.33 -2.01 10.67
CA ASP A 119 4.14 -2.64 11.72
C ASP A 119 5.14 -1.65 12.35
N ALA A 120 5.94 -2.16 13.30
CA ALA A 120 6.99 -1.39 13.98
C ALA A 120 8.09 -0.88 13.04
N ASP A 121 8.34 -1.60 11.94
CA ASP A 121 9.28 -1.21 10.91
C ASP A 121 8.64 -0.32 9.84
N GLY A 122 7.37 0.10 10.03
CA GLY A 122 6.58 0.96 9.16
C GLY A 122 6.24 0.36 7.80
N TYR A 123 6.29 -0.96 7.63
CA TYR A 123 5.73 -1.66 6.48
C TYR A 123 4.23 -1.81 6.63
N THR A 124 3.53 -1.88 5.50
CA THR A 124 2.08 -2.07 5.50
C THR A 124 1.75 -3.55 5.67
N GLU A 125 1.10 -3.88 6.79
CA GLU A 125 0.62 -5.25 7.06
C GLU A 125 -0.84 -5.45 6.68
N HIS A 126 -1.66 -4.39 6.81
CA HIS A 126 -3.10 -4.47 6.57
C HIS A 126 -3.54 -3.36 5.64
N ILE A 127 -4.42 -3.71 4.69
CA ILE A 127 -5.15 -2.75 3.85
C ILE A 127 -6.64 -2.99 4.03
N ILE A 128 -7.37 -1.97 4.49
CA ILE A 128 -8.79 -2.08 4.84
C ILE A 128 -9.62 -1.03 4.08
N GLU A 129 -10.74 -1.46 3.50
CA GLU A 129 -11.74 -0.53 2.94
C GLU A 129 -12.85 -0.29 3.96
N ALA A 130 -12.89 0.91 4.55
CA ALA A 130 -13.95 1.30 5.48
C ALA A 130 -15.07 2.05 4.75
N LYS A 131 -16.34 1.69 5.01
CA LYS A 131 -17.52 2.34 4.40
C LYS A 131 -17.86 3.70 5.05
N VAL A 132 -16.85 4.54 5.21
CA VAL A 132 -16.92 5.87 5.82
C VAL A 132 -16.13 6.84 4.93
N PRO A 133 -16.52 8.10 4.76
CA PRO A 133 -15.71 9.08 4.04
C PRO A 133 -14.38 9.39 4.76
N ALA A 134 -13.28 9.45 4.03
CA ALA A 134 -11.94 9.66 4.59
C ALA A 134 -11.83 10.93 5.44
N VAL A 135 -12.51 12.00 5.02
CA VAL A 135 -12.53 13.28 5.75
C VAL A 135 -13.11 13.17 7.17
N TRP A 136 -14.02 12.22 7.43
CA TRP A 136 -14.56 12.02 8.78
C TRP A 136 -13.58 11.27 9.68
N LEU A 137 -12.86 10.30 9.10
CA LEU A 137 -11.85 9.54 9.83
C LEU A 137 -10.62 10.41 10.12
N ALA A 138 -10.14 11.18 9.14
CA ALA A 138 -8.99 12.06 9.29
C ALA A 138 -9.21 13.18 10.32
N ARG A 139 -10.46 13.59 10.54
CA ARG A 139 -10.82 14.60 11.57
C ARG A 139 -11.15 14.00 12.93
N GLY A 140 -11.37 12.69 13.02
CA GLY A 140 -11.89 12.04 14.23
C GLY A 140 -13.38 12.30 14.51
N ASP A 141 -14.12 12.84 13.53
CA ASP A 141 -15.53 13.24 13.68
C ASP A 141 -16.52 12.08 13.44
N TYR A 142 -16.03 10.86 13.19
CA TYR A 142 -16.90 9.72 12.89
C TYR A 142 -17.64 9.25 14.16
N PRO A 143 -18.99 9.31 14.22
CA PRO A 143 -19.73 9.00 15.45
C PRO A 143 -19.56 7.55 15.94
N TYR A 144 -19.10 6.65 15.08
CA TYR A 144 -18.87 5.25 15.42
C TYR A 144 -17.37 4.88 15.53
N MET A 145 -16.49 5.84 15.87
CA MET A 145 -15.06 5.58 16.07
C MET A 145 -14.79 4.42 17.04
N GLY A 146 -15.56 4.28 18.12
CA GLY A 146 -15.41 3.16 19.06
C GLY A 146 -15.82 1.79 18.51
N GLN A 147 -16.68 1.73 17.48
CA GLN A 147 -16.95 0.49 16.74
C GLN A 147 -15.80 0.18 15.79
N LEU A 148 -15.35 1.18 15.02
CA LEU A 148 -14.22 1.03 14.10
C LEU A 148 -12.95 0.58 14.84
N ALA A 149 -12.64 1.17 16.00
CA ALA A 149 -11.50 0.77 16.81
C ALA A 149 -11.57 -0.70 17.26
N ARG A 150 -12.77 -1.18 17.63
CA ARG A 150 -12.97 -2.61 17.99
C ARG A 150 -12.79 -3.52 16.78
N GLU A 151 -13.32 -3.15 15.62
CA GLU A 151 -13.14 -3.90 14.38
C GLU A 151 -11.64 -3.99 14.01
N LEU A 152 -10.93 -2.86 14.02
CA LEU A 152 -9.50 -2.80 13.71
C LEU A 152 -8.64 -3.56 14.73
N SER A 153 -9.02 -3.57 16.02
CA SER A 153 -8.30 -4.32 17.06
C SER A 153 -8.34 -5.85 16.87
N GLY A 154 -9.25 -6.35 16.03
CA GLY A 154 -9.33 -7.77 15.68
C GLY A 154 -8.27 -8.25 14.68
N HIS A 155 -7.54 -7.34 14.03
CA HIS A 155 -6.50 -7.68 13.06
C HIS A 155 -5.23 -8.18 13.76
N GLN A 156 -4.66 -9.25 13.22
CA GLN A 156 -3.44 -9.89 13.72
C GLN A 156 -2.47 -10.14 12.55
N PRO A 157 -1.16 -9.86 12.72
CA PRO A 157 -0.54 -9.14 13.84
C PRO A 157 -1.14 -7.73 14.04
N ALA A 158 -1.09 -7.23 15.27
CA ALA A 158 -1.66 -5.94 15.62
C ALA A 158 -0.75 -4.81 15.10
N PRO A 159 -1.26 -3.88 14.28
CA PRO A 159 -0.46 -2.76 13.80
C PRO A 159 -0.06 -1.82 14.94
N GLU A 160 1.14 -1.25 14.83
CA GLU A 160 1.61 -0.17 15.71
C GLU A 160 0.83 1.12 15.46
N VAL A 161 0.51 1.40 14.20
CA VAL A 161 -0.26 2.59 13.82
C VAL A 161 -1.24 2.28 12.70
N TRP A 162 -2.44 2.83 12.84
CA TRP A 162 -3.43 2.88 11.75
C TRP A 162 -3.35 4.23 11.05
N GLN A 163 -3.49 4.22 9.74
CA GLN A 163 -3.54 5.43 8.92
C GLN A 163 -4.70 5.38 7.93
N VAL A 164 -5.21 6.56 7.57
CA VAL A 164 -6.25 6.76 6.55
C VAL A 164 -5.67 7.56 5.38
N TRP A 165 -5.99 7.15 4.16
CA TRP A 165 -5.67 7.92 2.96
C TRP A 165 -6.67 9.07 2.80
N ASP A 166 -6.21 10.32 2.90
CA ASP A 166 -7.06 11.50 2.77
C ASP A 166 -7.36 11.91 1.31
N GLY A 167 -6.65 11.30 0.35
CA GLY A 167 -6.69 11.64 -1.07
C GLY A 167 -5.32 12.01 -1.63
N GLU A 168 -4.43 12.51 -0.77
CA GLU A 168 -3.10 13.03 -1.13
C GLU A 168 -1.98 12.44 -0.29
N GLN A 169 -2.25 12.11 0.97
CA GLN A 169 -1.29 11.55 1.92
C GLN A 169 -1.97 10.63 2.93
N TRP A 170 -1.14 9.80 3.57
CA TRP A 170 -1.56 9.03 4.73
C TRP A 170 -1.62 9.94 5.95
N GLN A 171 -2.73 9.89 6.69
CA GLN A 171 -2.92 10.58 7.96
C GLN A 171 -3.06 9.56 9.06
N GLU A 172 -2.45 9.80 10.21
CA GLU A 172 -2.63 8.96 11.38
C GLU A 172 -4.11 8.92 11.80
N LEU A 173 -4.62 7.71 12.02
CA LEU A 173 -5.98 7.48 12.47
C LEU A 173 -6.00 7.44 13.99
N VAL A 174 -6.46 8.51 14.62
CA VAL A 174 -6.60 8.59 16.07
C VAL A 174 -7.79 7.74 16.52
N LEU A 175 -7.51 6.54 17.03
CA LEU A 175 -8.53 5.63 17.56
C LEU A 175 -8.74 5.88 19.06
N PRO A 176 -9.98 5.82 19.57
CA PRO A 176 -10.23 5.86 21.01
C PRO A 176 -9.68 4.62 21.70
N ASP A 177 -9.15 4.78 22.92
CA ASP A 177 -8.71 3.67 23.76
C ASP A 177 -9.85 2.67 23.96
N THR A 178 -9.71 1.48 23.37
CA THR A 178 -10.68 0.39 23.50
C THR A 178 -10.73 -0.19 24.91
N THR A 179 -9.75 0.16 25.77
CA THR A 179 -9.65 -0.29 27.16
C THR A 179 -10.62 0.42 28.12
N SER A 180 -11.18 1.58 27.75
CA SER A 180 -11.94 2.41 28.69
C SER A 180 -13.43 2.06 28.84
N SER A 181 -14.00 1.16 28.02
CA SER A 181 -15.43 0.80 28.14
C SER A 181 -15.75 -0.31 29.15
N ALA A 182 -14.75 -0.97 29.74
CA ALA A 182 -14.99 -2.05 30.71
C ALA A 182 -15.12 -1.59 32.18
N SER A 183 -14.77 -0.34 32.51
CA SER A 183 -14.70 0.13 33.91
C SER A 183 -15.97 0.82 34.44
N LEU A 184 -16.92 1.20 33.58
CA LEU A 184 -18.17 1.86 34.00
C LEU A 184 -19.34 0.90 34.30
N ALA A 185 -19.22 -0.40 34.02
CA ALA A 185 -20.30 -1.37 34.27
C ALA A 185 -20.22 -2.05 35.66
N ARG A 186 -19.26 -1.71 36.53
CA ARG A 186 -19.07 -2.36 37.85
C ARG A 186 -19.26 -1.45 39.07
N ARG A 187 -19.86 -0.27 38.90
CA ARG A 187 -20.19 0.65 40.01
C ARG A 187 -21.69 0.98 40.08
N SER A 188 -22.53 -0.03 39.94
CA SER A 188 -23.97 0.04 40.26
C SER A 188 -24.46 -1.36 40.67
N ALA A 189 -23.99 -1.86 41.81
CA ALA A 189 -24.59 -2.98 42.53
C ALA A 189 -24.32 -2.79 44.02
#